data_AF-A0AAD9DQ77-F1
#
_entry.id   AF-A0AAD9DQ77-F1
#
_cell.length_a   1.000
_cell.length_b   1.000
_cell.length_c   1.000
_cell.angle_alpha   90.00
_cell.angle_beta   90.00
_cell.angle_gamma   90.00
#
_symmetry.space_group_name_H-M   'P 1'
#
loop_
_entity.id
_entity.type
_entity.pdbx_description
1 polymer ?
#
loop_
_entity_poly.entity_id
_entity_poly.type
_entity_poly.pdbx_seq_one_letter_code
_entity_poly.pdbx_strand_id
1 'polypeptide(L)'
;MFVRLPCGGIGVDSDTIWNEVHSSSAARLAVGSVVELVFKVASGELKNGFAVVRPPGHHAEESTPMGFCYFNSVAIAAKLLQQRLNVSKILIVDWDVHHGNGTQQAFYNDPNVLYLSLHRYDDGNFFPGSGAPDEVGSGPGLGFNVNMAFTGGLDPPMGDAEYLAAFR
;
A
#
# COMPACT_ATOMS: atom_id res chain seq x y z
N MET A 1 7.64 -3.46 19.60
CA MET A 1 8.12 -4.42 20.61
C MET A 1 7.61 -5.79 20.20
N PHE A 2 8.43 -6.84 20.20
CA PHE A 2 7.94 -8.18 19.85
C PHE A 2 7.23 -8.83 21.03
N VAL A 3 6.18 -9.61 20.76
CA VAL A 3 5.36 -10.32 21.75
C VAL A 3 5.23 -11.79 21.38
N ARG A 4 5.08 -12.66 22.38
CA ARG A 4 4.73 -14.07 22.14
C ARG A 4 3.25 -14.18 21.79
N LEU A 5 2.95 -14.84 20.68
CA LEU A 5 1.59 -15.00 20.17
C LEU A 5 0.90 -16.25 20.75
N PRO A 6 -0.45 -16.33 20.71
CA PRO A 6 -1.19 -17.51 21.14
C PRO A 6 -0.82 -18.80 20.39
N CYS A 7 -0.33 -18.69 19.15
CA CYS A 7 0.15 -19.82 18.36
C CYS A 7 1.55 -20.33 18.79
N GLY A 8 2.18 -19.72 19.79
CA GLY A 8 3.52 -20.05 20.28
C GLY A 8 4.67 -19.35 19.56
N GLY A 9 4.39 -18.67 18.44
CA GLY A 9 5.36 -17.85 17.71
C GLY A 9 5.60 -16.47 18.34
N ILE A 10 6.37 -15.62 17.64
CA ILE A 10 6.64 -14.23 18.01
C ILE A 10 6.06 -13.31 16.94
N GLY A 11 5.49 -12.17 17.31
CA GLY A 11 4.92 -11.19 16.38
C GLY A 11 5.08 -9.76 16.88
N VAL A 12 4.67 -8.78 16.07
CA VAL A 12 4.60 -7.36 16.49
C VAL A 12 3.22 -7.00 17.06
N ASP A 13 2.17 -7.68 16.60
CA ASP A 13 0.79 -7.63 17.07
C ASP A 13 0.10 -8.99 16.80
N SER A 14 -1.23 -9.05 16.85
CA SER A 14 -1.97 -10.30 16.69
C SER A 14 -1.97 -10.89 15.27
N ASP A 15 -1.72 -10.10 14.23
CA ASP A 15 -1.79 -10.56 12.83
C ASP A 15 -0.41 -10.61 12.15
N THR A 16 0.58 -9.87 12.65
CA THR A 16 1.85 -9.65 11.98
C THR A 16 2.97 -10.47 12.65
N ILE A 17 3.17 -11.69 12.15
CA ILE A 17 4.12 -12.70 12.64
C ILE A 17 5.58 -12.40 12.28
N TRP A 18 6.46 -12.56 13.26
CA TRP A 18 7.91 -12.41 13.14
C TRP A 18 8.65 -13.73 13.33
N ASN A 19 9.37 -14.15 12.29
CA ASN A 19 10.41 -15.16 12.40
C ASN A 19 11.77 -14.46 12.58
N GLU A 20 12.44 -14.76 13.69
CA GLU A 20 13.70 -14.11 14.11
C GLU A 20 14.85 -14.25 13.10
N VAL A 21 14.85 -15.32 12.30
CA VAL A 21 15.89 -15.60 11.32
C VAL A 21 15.52 -15.07 9.93
N HIS A 22 14.24 -15.18 9.54
CA HIS A 22 13.83 -15.08 8.14
C HIS A 22 13.03 -13.82 7.80
N SER A 23 12.22 -13.26 8.72
CA SER A 23 11.27 -12.19 8.38
C SER A 23 11.97 -10.93 7.87
N SER A 24 13.09 -10.53 8.51
CA SER A 24 13.89 -9.37 8.07
C SER A 24 14.37 -9.52 6.62
N SER A 25 14.97 -10.66 6.31
CA SER A 25 15.50 -10.95 4.98
C SER A 25 14.38 -11.02 3.93
N ALA A 26 13.28 -11.68 4.25
CA ALA A 26 12.14 -11.81 3.33
C ALA A 26 11.50 -10.45 3.01
N ALA A 27 11.23 -9.61 4.03
CA ALA A 27 10.64 -8.29 3.84
C ALA A 27 11.55 -7.38 3.00
N ARG A 28 12.87 -7.39 3.27
CA ARG A 28 13.85 -6.61 2.48
C ARG A 28 13.97 -7.13 1.05
N LEU A 29 13.92 -8.45 0.85
CA LEU A 29 13.95 -9.05 -0.48
C LEU A 29 12.71 -8.66 -1.30
N ALA A 30 11.52 -8.66 -0.69
CA ALA A 30 10.30 -8.22 -1.35
C ALA A 30 10.41 -6.78 -1.86
N VAL A 31 10.92 -5.85 -1.03
CA VAL A 31 11.18 -4.47 -1.46
C VAL A 31 12.19 -4.45 -2.61
N GLY A 32 13.33 -5.13 -2.47
CA GLY A 32 14.37 -5.16 -3.49
C GLY A 32 13.88 -5.69 -4.84
N SER A 33 13.06 -6.75 -4.84
CA SER A 33 12.46 -7.32 -6.05
C SER A 33 11.51 -6.34 -6.75
N VAL A 34 10.68 -5.60 -5.99
CA VAL A 34 9.80 -4.58 -6.54
C VAL A 34 10.61 -3.43 -7.13
N VAL A 35 11.61 -2.94 -6.39
CA VAL A 35 12.49 -1.84 -6.85
C VAL A 35 13.20 -2.21 -8.15
N GLU A 36 13.78 -3.40 -8.23
CA GLU A 36 14.50 -3.86 -9.42
C GLU A 36 13.59 -3.90 -10.66
N LEU A 37 12.39 -4.46 -10.51
CA LEU A 37 11.41 -4.54 -11.58
C LEU A 37 10.94 -3.15 -12.02
N VAL A 38 10.62 -2.28 -11.06
CA VAL A 38 10.15 -0.91 -11.32
C VAL A 38 11.23 -0.11 -12.05
N PHE A 39 12.49 -0.23 -11.67
CA PHE A 39 13.59 0.49 -12.33
C PHE A 39 13.83 0.00 -13.76
N LYS A 40 13.76 -1.31 -14.02
CA LYS A 40 13.88 -1.88 -15.37
C LYS A 40 12.73 -1.44 -16.29
N VAL A 41 11.52 -1.31 -15.75
CA VAL A 41 10.38 -0.77 -16.51
C VAL A 41 10.55 0.74 -16.74
N ALA A 42 10.90 1.49 -15.70
CA ALA A 42 11.05 2.95 -15.79
C ALA A 42 12.19 3.38 -16.73
N SER A 43 13.27 2.58 -16.85
CA SER A 43 14.38 2.83 -17.77
C SER A 43 14.10 2.41 -19.22
N GLY A 44 12.98 1.73 -19.48
CA GLY A 44 12.63 1.18 -20.79
C GLY A 44 13.33 -0.14 -21.15
N GLU A 45 14.09 -0.75 -20.24
CA GLU A 45 14.65 -2.10 -20.42
C GLU A 45 13.54 -3.14 -20.54
N LEU A 46 12.45 -2.96 -19.80
CA LEU A 46 11.24 -3.77 -19.86
C LEU A 46 10.03 -2.90 -20.21
N LYS A 47 9.05 -3.47 -20.91
CA LYS A 47 7.79 -2.80 -21.21
C LYS A 47 6.84 -2.76 -20.01
N ASN A 48 6.79 -3.84 -19.24
CA ASN A 48 5.90 -4.04 -18.10
C ASN A 48 6.50 -5.03 -17.12
N GLY A 49 5.81 -5.26 -15.99
CA GLY A 49 6.26 -6.19 -14.97
C GLY A 49 5.15 -6.56 -14.00
N PHE A 50 5.27 -7.75 -13.41
CA PHE A 50 4.50 -8.18 -12.26
C PHE A 50 5.45 -8.77 -11.20
N ALA A 51 5.44 -8.20 -9.99
CA ALA A 51 6.30 -8.66 -8.90
C ALA A 51 5.54 -9.68 -8.04
N VAL A 52 5.92 -10.95 -8.13
CA VAL A 52 5.36 -12.02 -7.26
C VAL A 52 6.13 -12.03 -5.94
N VAL A 53 5.72 -11.21 -4.99
CA VAL A 53 6.46 -10.95 -3.74
C VAL A 53 5.62 -11.16 -2.48
N ARG A 54 6.29 -11.40 -1.35
CA ARG A 54 5.70 -11.45 0.00
C ARG A 54 6.76 -11.12 1.08
N PRO A 55 6.40 -10.60 2.26
CA PRO A 55 5.05 -10.19 2.72
C PRO A 55 4.50 -8.96 1.95
N PRO A 56 3.21 -8.60 2.12
CA PRO A 56 2.67 -7.36 1.57
C PRO A 56 3.34 -6.11 2.21
N GLY A 57 3.00 -4.93 1.71
CA GLY A 57 3.66 -3.68 2.14
C GLY A 57 2.77 -2.46 2.38
N HIS A 58 1.58 -2.36 1.79
CA HIS A 58 0.83 -1.10 1.75
C HIS A 58 0.27 -0.61 3.10
N HIS A 59 0.21 -1.45 4.13
CA HIS A 59 -0.17 -1.06 5.49
C HIS A 59 1.01 -0.63 6.37
N ALA A 60 2.25 -0.87 5.95
CA ALA A 60 3.41 -0.44 6.72
C ALA A 60 3.57 1.08 6.64
N GLU A 61 3.36 1.74 7.77
CA GLU A 61 3.58 3.18 7.96
C GLU A 61 5.07 3.48 8.22
N GLU A 62 5.42 4.76 8.36
CA GLU A 62 6.82 5.22 8.55
C GLU A 62 7.55 4.47 9.67
N SER A 63 6.88 4.23 10.79
CA SER A 63 7.46 3.59 11.98
C SER A 63 6.59 2.48 12.58
N THR A 64 5.58 2.02 11.85
CA THR A 64 4.58 1.05 12.36
C THR A 64 4.37 -0.10 11.38
N PRO A 65 4.79 -1.33 11.70
CA PRO A 65 4.35 -2.53 11.00
C PRO A 65 2.94 -2.93 11.46
N MET A 66 2.08 -3.36 10.55
CA MET A 66 0.71 -3.83 10.83
C MET A 66 0.13 -4.55 9.60
N GLY A 67 -0.95 -5.33 9.74
CA GLY A 67 -1.65 -5.92 8.60
C GLY A 67 -0.74 -6.78 7.73
N PHE A 68 0.12 -7.59 8.37
CA PHE A 68 1.16 -8.41 7.74
C PHE A 68 2.31 -7.63 7.07
N CYS A 69 2.30 -6.30 7.10
CA CYS A 69 3.24 -5.44 6.37
C CYS A 69 4.37 -4.94 7.29
N TYR A 70 5.61 -5.04 6.82
CA TYR A 70 6.81 -4.52 7.52
C TYR A 70 7.46 -3.34 6.82
N PHE A 71 7.52 -3.38 5.48
CA PHE A 71 8.06 -2.31 4.65
C PHE A 71 7.15 -2.11 3.45
N ASN A 72 6.89 -0.84 3.11
CA ASN A 72 6.05 -0.52 1.97
C ASN A 72 6.86 -0.54 0.66
N SER A 73 6.92 -1.72 0.03
CA SER A 73 7.67 -1.95 -1.20
C SER A 73 7.33 -0.98 -2.33
N VAL A 74 6.03 -0.68 -2.51
CA VAL A 74 5.55 0.22 -3.59
C VAL A 74 5.94 1.67 -3.30
N ALA A 75 5.72 2.14 -2.06
CA ALA A 75 6.10 3.49 -1.69
C ALA A 75 7.62 3.72 -1.76
N ILE A 76 8.42 2.74 -1.34
CA ILE A 76 9.89 2.80 -1.46
C ILE A 76 10.30 2.88 -2.93
N ALA A 77 9.72 2.06 -3.81
CA ALA A 77 10.02 2.12 -5.24
C ALA A 77 9.67 3.50 -5.84
N ALA A 78 8.50 4.06 -5.50
CA ALA A 78 8.10 5.39 -5.96
C ALA A 78 9.02 6.51 -5.46
N LYS A 79 9.41 6.50 -4.18
CA LYS A 79 10.41 7.46 -3.64
C LYS A 79 11.76 7.34 -4.36
N LEU A 80 12.22 6.12 -4.65
CA LEU A 80 13.46 5.89 -5.38
C LEU A 80 13.38 6.39 -6.84
N LEU A 81 12.24 6.25 -7.51
CA LEU A 81 12.02 6.84 -8.84
C LEU A 81 12.13 8.37 -8.81
N GLN A 82 11.51 9.03 -7.83
CA GLN A 82 11.64 10.48 -7.65
C GLN A 82 13.10 10.89 -7.40
N GLN A 83 13.79 10.21 -6.48
CA GLN A 83 15.12 10.58 -6.04
C GLN A 83 16.24 10.27 -7.05
N ARG A 84 16.13 9.15 -7.79
CA ARG A 84 17.22 8.67 -8.65
C ARG A 84 17.00 8.95 -10.13
N LEU A 85 15.75 8.99 -10.57
CA LEU A 85 15.40 9.20 -11.98
C LEU A 85 14.65 10.53 -12.20
N ASN A 86 14.40 11.31 -11.15
CA ASN A 86 13.66 12.58 -11.23
C ASN A 86 12.30 12.41 -11.92
N VAL A 87 11.62 11.27 -11.71
CA VAL A 87 10.28 11.05 -12.25
C VAL A 87 9.35 12.09 -11.63
N SER A 88 8.78 12.95 -12.48
CA SER A 88 8.04 14.13 -12.05
C SER A 88 6.59 13.85 -11.66
N LYS A 89 6.00 12.77 -12.16
CA LYS A 89 4.63 12.35 -11.81
C LYS A 89 4.54 10.83 -11.76
N ILE A 90 4.01 10.30 -10.66
CA ILE A 90 3.79 8.87 -10.44
C ILE A 90 2.32 8.66 -10.08
N LEU A 91 1.69 7.63 -10.63
CA LEU A 91 0.37 7.15 -10.21
C LEU A 91 0.56 5.84 -9.47
N ILE A 92 -0.02 5.74 -8.27
CA ILE A 92 -0.16 4.48 -7.54
C ILE A 92 -1.65 4.17 -7.43
N VAL A 93 -2.07 3.09 -8.10
CA VAL A 93 -3.42 2.52 -7.94
C VAL A 93 -3.30 1.33 -6.99
N ASP A 94 -4.06 1.38 -5.91
CA ASP A 94 -4.17 0.33 -4.91
C ASP A 94 -5.58 -0.26 -4.94
N TRP A 95 -5.70 -1.46 -5.48
CA TRP A 95 -6.97 -2.18 -5.59
C TRP A 95 -7.10 -3.34 -4.59
N ASP A 96 -6.19 -3.44 -3.61
CA ASP A 96 -6.41 -4.35 -2.49
C ASP A 96 -7.73 -3.95 -1.81
N VAL A 97 -8.48 -4.92 -1.32
CA VAL A 97 -9.78 -4.65 -0.69
C VAL A 97 -9.67 -3.79 0.57
N HIS A 98 -8.49 -3.74 1.18
CA HIS A 98 -8.18 -2.88 2.33
C HIS A 98 -7.48 -1.59 1.88
N HIS A 99 -7.75 -0.49 2.58
CA HIS A 99 -7.07 0.77 2.33
C HIS A 99 -5.55 0.68 2.64
N GLY A 100 -4.71 1.12 1.71
CA GLY A 100 -3.25 1.17 1.88
C GLY A 100 -2.78 2.39 2.67
N ASN A 101 -3.12 2.43 3.97
CA ASN A 101 -2.82 3.53 4.90
C ASN A 101 -1.35 3.98 4.91
N GLY A 102 -0.40 3.04 4.80
CA GLY A 102 1.02 3.36 4.74
C GLY A 102 1.42 4.07 3.44
N THR A 103 0.80 3.70 2.32
CA THR A 103 1.05 4.37 1.04
C THR A 103 0.45 5.77 1.03
N GLN A 104 -0.78 5.93 1.54
CA GLN A 104 -1.42 7.23 1.73
C GLN A 104 -0.52 8.15 2.57
N GLN A 105 -0.06 7.69 3.73
CA GLN A 105 0.81 8.47 4.62
C GLN A 105 2.10 8.92 3.92
N ALA A 106 2.74 8.05 3.13
CA ALA A 106 4.03 8.33 2.49
C ALA A 106 3.99 9.47 1.45
N PHE A 107 2.80 9.77 0.90
CA PHE A 107 2.62 10.73 -0.19
C PHE A 107 1.53 11.78 0.08
N TYR A 108 0.93 11.82 1.27
CA TYR A 108 -0.22 12.67 1.59
C TYR A 108 -0.01 14.17 1.29
N ASN A 109 1.24 14.64 1.34
CA ASN A 109 1.61 16.03 1.09
C ASN A 109 2.33 16.26 -0.26
N ASP A 110 2.46 15.22 -1.09
CA ASP A 110 3.27 15.22 -2.32
C ASP A 110 2.39 15.32 -3.57
N PRO A 111 2.36 16.47 -4.27
CA PRO A 111 1.56 16.63 -5.49
C PRO A 111 2.11 15.87 -6.70
N ASN A 112 3.30 15.27 -6.59
CA ASN A 112 3.93 14.54 -7.69
C ASN A 112 3.57 13.05 -7.67
N VAL A 113 2.85 12.58 -6.65
CA VAL A 113 2.35 11.21 -6.57
C VAL A 113 0.86 11.24 -6.34
N LEU A 114 0.09 10.80 -7.32
CA LEU A 114 -1.34 10.56 -7.15
C LEU A 114 -1.52 9.16 -6.54
N TYR A 115 -2.04 9.11 -5.30
CA TYR A 115 -2.49 7.86 -4.69
C TYR A 115 -3.99 7.70 -4.90
N LEU A 116 -4.38 6.55 -5.45
CA LEU A 116 -5.78 6.18 -5.65
C LEU A 116 -6.00 4.79 -5.04
N SER A 117 -6.89 4.70 -4.05
CA SER A 117 -7.27 3.44 -3.44
C SER A 117 -8.74 3.11 -3.71
N LEU A 118 -9.02 1.87 -4.13
CA LEU A 118 -10.37 1.31 -4.15
C LEU A 118 -10.47 0.26 -3.04
N HIS A 119 -11.25 0.53 -2.01
CA HIS A 119 -11.28 -0.33 -0.84
C HIS A 119 -12.67 -0.37 -0.20
N ARG A 120 -12.92 -1.44 0.54
CA ARG A 120 -14.07 -1.53 1.43
C ARG A 120 -13.78 -0.65 2.64
N TYR A 121 -14.63 0.34 2.89
CA TYR A 121 -14.49 1.29 3.98
C TYR A 121 -15.55 1.07 5.06
N ASP A 122 -16.82 0.94 4.66
CA ASP A 122 -17.96 0.75 5.56
C ASP A 122 -17.96 1.71 6.75
N ASP A 123 -17.86 3.01 6.47
CA ASP A 123 -17.82 4.08 7.47
C ASP A 123 -16.72 3.88 8.54
N GLY A 124 -15.57 3.35 8.13
CA GLY A 124 -14.41 3.09 9.00
C GLY A 124 -14.51 1.78 9.79
N ASN A 125 -15.47 0.91 9.51
CA ASN A 125 -15.68 -0.36 10.23
C ASN A 125 -15.01 -1.57 9.56
N PHE A 126 -14.31 -1.39 8.44
CA PHE A 126 -13.49 -2.43 7.81
C PHE A 126 -12.00 -2.11 8.00
N PHE A 127 -11.17 -3.14 8.21
CA PHE A 127 -9.73 -2.95 8.41
C PHE A 127 -9.10 -2.17 7.23
N PRO A 128 -8.20 -1.20 7.46
CA PRO A 128 -7.66 -0.73 8.75
C PRO A 128 -8.48 0.38 9.43
N GLY A 129 -9.62 0.78 8.87
CA GLY A 129 -10.53 1.82 9.39
C GLY A 129 -10.23 3.23 8.91
N SER A 130 -9.11 3.44 8.20
CA SER A 130 -8.77 4.70 7.52
C SER A 130 -9.19 4.68 6.05
N GLY A 131 -8.99 5.81 5.35
CA GLY A 131 -9.27 5.90 3.92
C GLY A 131 -10.62 6.54 3.61
N ALA A 132 -11.10 7.43 4.47
CA ALA A 132 -12.36 8.12 4.22
C ALA A 132 -12.32 8.92 2.90
N PRO A 133 -13.46 9.12 2.20
CA PRO A 133 -13.52 9.90 0.97
C PRO A 133 -13.04 11.36 1.10
N ASP A 134 -13.08 11.93 2.30
CA ASP A 134 -12.68 13.31 2.60
C ASP A 134 -11.18 13.46 2.93
N GLU A 135 -10.44 12.35 3.05
CA GLU A 135 -8.99 12.32 3.19
C GLU A 135 -8.32 12.60 1.83
N VAL A 136 -8.31 13.86 1.40
CA VAL A 136 -7.90 14.28 0.05
C VAL A 136 -6.45 14.79 -0.05
N GLY A 137 -5.60 14.48 0.93
CA GLY A 137 -4.23 14.98 1.02
C GLY A 137 -4.12 16.27 1.82
N SER A 138 -2.91 16.80 1.98
CA SER A 138 -2.70 18.06 2.71
C SER A 138 -1.58 18.92 2.12
N GLY A 139 -1.59 20.21 2.46
CA GLY A 139 -0.61 21.17 1.94
C GLY A 139 -0.59 21.17 0.41
N PRO A 140 0.60 21.08 -0.23
CA PRO A 140 0.70 21.01 -1.69
C PRO A 140 0.05 19.77 -2.30
N GLY A 141 -0.09 18.67 -1.55
CA GLY A 141 -0.69 17.41 -2.01
C GLY A 141 -2.22 17.38 -1.99
N LEU A 142 -2.88 18.48 -1.62
CA LEU A 142 -4.35 18.55 -1.61
C LEU A 142 -4.92 18.24 -3.01
N GLY A 143 -5.81 17.27 -3.09
CA GLY A 143 -6.41 16.76 -4.33
C GLY A 143 -5.63 15.60 -4.99
N PHE A 144 -4.48 15.20 -4.44
CA PHE A 144 -3.65 14.10 -4.97
C PHE A 144 -3.75 12.80 -4.17
N ASN A 145 -4.73 12.73 -3.26
CA ASN A 145 -5.14 11.51 -2.59
C ASN A 145 -6.62 11.25 -2.91
N VAL A 146 -6.93 10.08 -3.48
CA VAL A 146 -8.28 9.71 -3.91
C VAL A 146 -8.66 8.39 -3.28
N ASN A 147 -9.59 8.45 -2.34
CA ASN A 147 -10.17 7.28 -1.70
C ASN A 147 -11.52 6.94 -2.34
N MET A 148 -11.53 5.95 -3.24
CA MET A 148 -12.74 5.32 -3.75
C MET A 148 -13.24 4.30 -2.70
N ALA A 149 -13.74 4.83 -1.59
CA ALA A 149 -14.16 4.10 -0.41
C ALA A 149 -15.59 3.57 -0.57
N PHE A 150 -15.73 2.25 -0.77
CA PHE A 150 -17.02 1.58 -0.83
C PHE A 150 -17.63 1.48 0.58
N THR A 151 -18.88 1.91 0.71
CA THR A 151 -19.67 1.85 1.95
C THR A 151 -21.04 1.24 1.64
N GLY A 152 -21.69 0.65 2.64
CA GLY A 152 -22.97 -0.03 2.51
C GLY A 152 -22.91 -1.52 2.86
N GLY A 153 -21.75 -2.02 3.27
CA GLY A 153 -21.56 -3.39 3.68
C GLY A 153 -21.58 -4.36 2.49
N LEU A 154 -22.23 -5.49 2.72
CA LEU A 154 -22.32 -6.60 1.77
C LEU A 154 -23.77 -6.83 1.34
N ASP A 155 -24.51 -5.74 1.07
CA ASP A 155 -25.93 -5.78 0.69
C ASP A 155 -26.22 -4.95 -0.59
N PRO A 156 -25.89 -5.48 -1.79
CA PRO A 156 -25.11 -6.70 -2.03
C PRO A 156 -23.59 -6.47 -1.91
N PRO A 157 -22.78 -7.53 -1.88
CA PRO A 157 -21.33 -7.40 -2.03
C PRO A 157 -20.97 -6.72 -3.36
N MET A 158 -19.96 -5.85 -3.34
CA MET A 158 -19.40 -5.27 -4.56
C MET A 158 -18.75 -6.35 -5.42
N GLY A 159 -18.93 -6.29 -6.73
CA GLY A 159 -18.33 -7.20 -7.70
C GLY A 159 -17.80 -6.49 -8.94
N ASP A 160 -17.73 -7.23 -10.05
CA ASP A 160 -17.15 -6.72 -11.30
C ASP A 160 -17.82 -5.45 -11.79
N ALA A 161 -19.15 -5.36 -11.73
CA ALA A 161 -19.90 -4.22 -12.25
C ALA A 161 -19.57 -2.92 -11.50
N GLU A 162 -19.46 -2.98 -10.18
CA GLU A 162 -19.18 -1.82 -9.32
C GLU A 162 -17.74 -1.33 -9.50
N TYR A 163 -16.77 -2.25 -9.55
CA TYR A 163 -15.38 -1.89 -9.82
C TYR A 163 -15.18 -1.37 -11.24
N LEU A 164 -15.78 -1.99 -12.27
CA LEU A 164 -15.72 -1.49 -13.64
C LEU A 164 -16.36 -0.11 -13.77
N ALA A 165 -17.45 0.16 -13.04
CA ALA A 165 -18.08 1.47 -12.99
C ALA A 165 -17.20 2.51 -12.30
N ALA A 166 -16.48 2.15 -11.22
CA ALA A 166 -15.55 3.04 -10.53
C ALA A 166 -14.34 3.42 -11.41
N PHE A 167 -13.91 2.54 -12.31
CA PHE A 167 -12.82 2.82 -13.26
C PHE A 167 -13.25 3.64 -14.50
N ARG A 168 -14.55 3.79 -14.77
CA ARG A 168 -15.10 4.36 -16.02
C ARG A 168 -15.44 5.85 -15.94
#